data_AF-A0A2S5VUZ1-F1
#
_entry.id   AF-A0A2S5VUZ1-F1
#
_cell.length_a   1.000
_cell.length_b   1.000
_cell.length_c   1.000
_cell.angle_alpha   90.00
_cell.angle_beta   90.00
_cell.angle_gamma   90.00
#
_symmetry.space_group_name_H-M   'P 1'
#
loop_
_entity.id
_entity.type
_entity.pdbx_description
1 polymer ?
#
loop_
_entity_poly.entity_id
_entity_poly.type
_entity_poly.pdbx_seq_one_letter_code
_entity_poly.pdbx_strand_id
1 'polypeptide(L)'
;MPLVLIASSTVVLSSCTAPDGGDAVPLPAPTAVTTTESTGSTEAVGAGADASSAETALVADYLDAVAAGDAAAAWEMLTAEAQESAASFASYSAAFGRQGTVSPEEAERLRAVEPSVAEGPEGAFTLVSAVDRDIADAWIVRETDQGLRLDDHVVPATGATPYEWRNPAAGPEESSGPTPPVDLSQPITLSFAVPEGDGGLVGFPEAAWAWVDGSEVPVEVVSRSASRELVLDTSGWSDEDDGRDAVTVVWQVGPDSLAWRSTTVAA
;
A
#
# COMPACT_ATOMS: atom_id res chain seq x y z
N MET A 1 13.48 31.63 42.19
CA MET A 1 12.72 30.50 41.64
C MET A 1 11.40 30.40 42.39
N PRO A 2 10.24 30.62 41.77
CA PRO A 2 8.96 30.37 42.41
C PRO A 2 8.48 28.94 42.10
N LEU A 3 8.21 28.16 43.15
CA LEU A 3 7.47 26.91 43.11
C LEU A 3 5.99 27.20 42.81
N VAL A 4 5.40 26.50 41.85
CA VAL A 4 3.96 26.49 41.61
C VAL A 4 3.38 25.19 42.17
N LEU A 5 2.47 25.33 43.14
CA LEU A 5 1.63 24.28 43.69
C LEU A 5 0.62 23.79 42.64
N ILE A 6 0.50 22.48 42.45
CA ILE A 6 -0.64 21.87 41.76
C ILE A 6 -1.56 21.28 42.83
N ALA A 7 -2.74 21.87 42.97
CA ALA A 7 -3.79 21.41 43.88
C ALA A 7 -4.45 20.14 43.33
N SER A 8 -4.43 19.08 44.14
CA SER A 8 -5.20 17.86 43.94
C SER A 8 -6.70 18.13 44.14
N SER A 9 -7.54 17.62 43.25
CA SER A 9 -8.98 17.50 43.48
C SER A 9 -9.39 16.04 43.35
N THR A 10 -9.73 15.49 44.51
CA THR A 10 -10.38 14.21 44.76
C THR A 10 -11.80 14.22 44.24
N VAL A 11 -12.21 13.19 43.48
CA VAL A 11 -13.61 12.85 43.27
C VAL A 11 -13.95 11.62 44.09
N VAL A 12 -15.03 11.76 44.86
CA VAL A 12 -15.52 10.90 45.92
C VAL A 12 -16.22 9.67 45.34
N LEU A 13 -15.84 8.49 45.84
CA LEU A 13 -16.59 7.24 45.70
C LEU A 13 -17.87 7.33 46.55
N SER A 14 -19.04 7.25 45.91
CA SER A 14 -20.29 6.96 46.61
C SER A 14 -20.81 5.61 46.13
N SER A 15 -20.76 4.64 47.05
CA SER A 15 -21.44 3.36 46.97
C SER A 15 -22.94 3.57 47.16
N CYS A 16 -23.76 2.93 46.32
CA CYS A 16 -25.16 2.64 46.63
C CYS A 16 -25.47 1.18 46.28
N THR A 17 -25.79 0.45 47.34
CA THR A 17 -26.33 -0.91 47.40
C THR A 17 -27.60 -1.06 46.56
N ALA A 18 -27.75 -2.25 45.97
CA ALA A 18 -28.87 -2.70 45.15
C ALA A 18 -30.24 -2.75 45.87
N PRO A 19 -31.35 -2.76 45.10
CA PRO A 19 -32.57 -3.45 45.48
C PRO A 19 -32.82 -4.70 44.61
N ASP A 20 -33.25 -5.75 45.29
CA ASP A 20 -33.75 -7.04 44.79
C ASP A 20 -34.94 -6.92 43.82
N GLY A 21 -35.01 -7.89 42.90
CA GLY A 21 -36.25 -8.59 42.56
C GLY A 21 -37.21 -7.92 41.57
N GLY A 22 -37.10 -8.28 40.28
CA GLY A 22 -38.16 -8.09 39.28
C GLY A 22 -37.95 -9.04 38.10
N ASP A 23 -38.97 -9.85 37.80
CA ASP A 23 -38.99 -10.92 36.81
C ASP A 23 -38.35 -10.57 35.45
N ALA A 24 -37.52 -11.48 34.94
CA ALA A 24 -37.00 -11.42 33.58
C ALA A 24 -38.14 -11.62 32.57
N VAL A 25 -38.51 -10.56 31.86
CA VAL A 25 -39.42 -10.63 30.71
C VAL A 25 -38.67 -11.29 29.54
N PRO A 26 -39.18 -12.38 28.94
CA PRO A 26 -38.52 -12.99 27.77
C PRO A 26 -38.60 -12.04 26.56
N LEU A 27 -37.45 -11.76 25.94
CA LEU A 27 -37.37 -11.09 24.65
C LEU A 27 -37.97 -12.01 23.55
N PRO A 28 -38.72 -11.48 22.57
CA PRO A 28 -39.26 -12.29 21.48
C PRO A 28 -38.13 -12.82 20.58
N ALA A 29 -38.22 -14.10 20.19
CA ALA A 29 -37.31 -14.75 19.27
C ALA A 29 -37.40 -14.12 17.85
N PRO A 30 -36.28 -14.06 17.09
CA PRO A 30 -36.30 -13.52 15.73
C PRO A 30 -37.17 -14.40 14.82
N THR A 31 -38.04 -13.76 14.04
CA THR A 31 -38.88 -14.43 13.05
C THR A 31 -38.05 -14.71 11.81
N ALA A 32 -38.00 -15.98 11.40
CA ALA A 32 -37.30 -16.40 10.18
C ALA A 32 -37.91 -15.73 8.94
N VAL A 33 -37.08 -15.02 8.17
CA VAL A 33 -37.47 -14.49 6.86
C VAL A 33 -37.42 -15.65 5.86
N THR A 34 -38.57 -16.00 5.30
CA THR A 34 -38.64 -16.94 4.19
C THR A 34 -38.40 -16.17 2.90
N THR A 35 -37.22 -16.29 2.31
CA THR A 35 -36.95 -15.80 0.95
C THR A 35 -37.41 -16.86 -0.05
N THR A 36 -38.46 -16.53 -0.79
CA THR A 36 -38.92 -17.27 -1.97
C THR A 36 -37.85 -17.26 -3.06
N GLU A 37 -37.50 -18.45 -3.56
CA GLU A 37 -36.59 -18.65 -4.69
C GLU A 37 -37.09 -17.93 -5.95
N SER A 38 -36.23 -17.09 -6.55
CA SER A 38 -36.32 -16.76 -7.97
C SER A 38 -35.42 -17.73 -8.73
N THR A 39 -36.04 -18.71 -9.38
CA THR A 39 -35.43 -19.52 -10.42
C THR A 39 -35.08 -18.62 -11.61
N GLY A 40 -33.78 -18.43 -11.85
CA GLY A 40 -33.26 -17.68 -12.99
C GLY A 40 -31.74 -17.74 -13.07
N SER A 41 -31.24 -18.82 -13.66
CA SER A 41 -29.89 -19.04 -14.20
C SER A 41 -28.68 -18.66 -13.33
N THR A 42 -28.14 -19.67 -12.66
CA THR A 42 -26.74 -19.72 -12.22
C THR A 42 -25.85 -19.88 -13.46
N GLU A 43 -25.40 -18.78 -14.06
CA GLU A 43 -24.11 -18.80 -14.74
C GLU A 43 -23.04 -18.78 -13.65
N ALA A 44 -22.20 -19.79 -13.68
CA ALA A 44 -21.01 -19.87 -12.85
C ALA A 44 -20.19 -18.60 -13.10
N VAL A 45 -19.91 -17.84 -12.04
CA VAL A 45 -18.83 -16.85 -12.06
C VAL A 45 -17.54 -17.65 -12.20
N GLY A 46 -17.15 -17.91 -13.44
CA GLY A 46 -15.78 -18.22 -13.76
C GLY A 46 -14.93 -17.01 -13.37
N ALA A 47 -13.79 -17.26 -12.75
CA ALA A 47 -12.71 -16.30 -12.68
C ALA A 47 -12.42 -15.79 -14.11
N GLY A 48 -12.90 -14.58 -14.44
CA GLY A 48 -12.56 -13.90 -15.70
C GLY A 48 -11.18 -13.27 -15.51
N ALA A 49 -10.15 -13.47 -16.33
CA ALA A 49 -10.13 -13.65 -17.78
C ALA A 49 -10.88 -12.54 -18.54
N ASP A 50 -10.69 -11.29 -18.08
CA ASP A 50 -10.77 -10.07 -18.90
C ASP A 50 -9.86 -9.02 -18.23
N ALA A 51 -8.54 -9.20 -18.41
CA ALA A 51 -7.47 -8.29 -17.95
C ALA A 51 -7.40 -7.00 -18.80
N SER A 52 -8.56 -6.40 -19.04
CA SER A 52 -8.74 -5.04 -19.54
C SER A 52 -9.76 -4.35 -18.62
N SER A 53 -9.51 -4.40 -17.30
CA SER A 53 -10.34 -3.72 -16.32
C SER A 53 -10.06 -2.20 -16.36
N ALA A 54 -10.98 -1.37 -15.87
CA ALA A 54 -10.81 0.08 -15.88
C ALA A 54 -9.54 0.54 -15.14
N GLU A 55 -9.11 -0.24 -14.15
CA GLU A 55 -7.88 -0.08 -13.39
C GLU A 55 -6.65 -0.28 -14.26
N THR A 56 -6.61 -1.35 -15.07
CA THR A 56 -5.51 -1.59 -16.03
C THR A 56 -5.44 -0.51 -17.11
N ALA A 57 -6.59 -0.01 -17.56
CA ALA A 57 -6.66 1.08 -18.53
C ALA A 57 -6.13 2.40 -17.94
N LEU A 58 -6.47 2.72 -16.69
CA LEU A 58 -5.93 3.90 -16.00
C LEU A 58 -4.41 3.85 -15.87
N VAL A 59 -3.85 2.68 -15.51
CA VAL A 59 -2.40 2.50 -15.42
C VAL A 59 -1.73 2.61 -16.79
N ALA A 60 -2.35 2.07 -17.83
CA ALA A 60 -1.87 2.23 -19.21
C ALA A 60 -1.85 3.71 -19.64
N ASP A 61 -2.93 4.46 -19.37
CA ASP A 61 -3.02 5.89 -19.67
C ASP A 61 -1.96 6.70 -18.87
N TYR A 62 -1.70 6.31 -17.62
CA TYR A 62 -0.65 6.90 -16.79
C TYR A 62 0.74 6.66 -17.37
N LEU A 63 1.05 5.41 -17.74
CA LEU A 63 2.32 5.05 -18.39
C LEU A 63 2.50 5.76 -19.73
N ASP A 64 1.43 5.97 -20.50
CA ASP A 64 1.47 6.75 -21.73
C ASP A 64 1.79 8.24 -21.45
N ALA A 65 1.23 8.82 -20.39
CA ALA A 65 1.57 10.17 -19.96
C ALA A 65 3.04 10.28 -19.53
N VAL A 66 3.57 9.29 -18.79
CA VAL A 66 4.98 9.22 -18.39
C VAL A 66 5.90 9.09 -19.60
N ALA A 67 5.62 8.17 -20.52
CA ALA A 67 6.39 7.99 -21.75
C ALA A 67 6.39 9.24 -22.63
N ALA A 68 5.29 10.00 -22.64
CA ALA A 68 5.17 11.27 -23.36
C ALA A 68 5.82 12.47 -22.63
N GLY A 69 6.22 12.32 -21.37
CA GLY A 69 6.68 13.42 -20.53
C GLY A 69 5.57 14.40 -20.12
N ASP A 70 4.29 13.98 -20.18
CA ASP A 70 3.13 14.80 -19.85
C ASP A 70 2.79 14.70 -18.35
N ALA A 71 3.58 15.43 -17.55
CA ALA A 71 3.38 15.51 -16.11
C ALA A 71 1.99 16.05 -15.72
N ALA A 72 1.36 16.88 -16.57
CA ALA A 72 0.05 17.44 -16.28
C ALA A 72 -1.05 16.38 -16.41
N ALA A 73 -1.01 15.57 -17.47
CA ALA A 73 -1.93 14.45 -17.63
C ALA A 73 -1.76 13.43 -16.50
N ALA A 74 -0.52 13.06 -16.17
CA ALA A 74 -0.21 12.14 -15.09
C ALA A 74 -0.69 12.65 -13.72
N TRP A 75 -0.51 13.93 -13.43
CA TRP A 75 -0.94 14.56 -12.17
C TRP A 75 -2.45 14.46 -11.92
N GLU A 76 -3.28 14.63 -12.95
CA GLU A 76 -4.74 14.56 -12.83
C GLU A 76 -5.27 13.14 -12.55
N MET A 77 -4.45 12.12 -12.81
CA MET A 77 -4.76 10.71 -12.53
C MET A 77 -4.43 10.31 -11.09
N LEU A 78 -3.71 11.16 -10.35
CA LEU A 78 -3.35 10.91 -8.96
C LEU A 78 -4.49 11.20 -8.00
N THR A 79 -4.46 10.55 -6.85
CA THR A 79 -5.33 10.85 -5.72
C THR A 79 -4.95 12.19 -5.07
N ALA A 80 -5.89 12.79 -4.33
CA ALA A 80 -5.61 14.02 -3.58
C ALA A 80 -4.47 13.83 -2.58
N GLU A 81 -4.37 12.64 -1.96
CA GLU A 81 -3.35 12.26 -1.01
C GLU A 81 -1.96 12.10 -1.66
N ALA A 82 -1.90 11.58 -2.89
CA ALA A 82 -0.68 11.53 -3.67
C ALA A 82 -0.23 12.94 -4.10
N GLN A 83 -1.17 13.78 -4.52
CA GLN A 83 -0.91 15.18 -4.85
C GLN A 83 -0.44 15.99 -3.63
N GLU A 84 -1.04 15.77 -2.47
CA GLU A 84 -0.63 16.39 -1.20
C GLU A 84 0.78 15.95 -0.81
N SER A 85 1.13 14.67 -1.02
CA SER A 85 2.48 14.16 -0.77
C SER A 85 3.55 14.85 -1.63
N ALA A 86 3.23 15.17 -2.88
CA ALA A 86 4.13 15.95 -3.73
C ALA A 86 4.22 17.44 -3.32
N ALA A 87 3.36 17.90 -2.41
CA ALA A 87 3.18 19.28 -1.95
C ALA A 87 2.70 20.30 -3.02
N SER A 88 3.08 20.13 -4.29
CA SER A 88 2.59 20.93 -5.41
C SER A 88 2.85 20.25 -6.75
N PHE A 89 2.08 20.64 -7.77
CA PHE A 89 2.35 20.26 -9.16
C PHE A 89 3.76 20.65 -9.62
N ALA A 90 4.29 21.80 -9.16
CA ALA A 90 5.63 22.23 -9.54
C ALA A 90 6.72 21.30 -9.00
N SER A 91 6.55 20.79 -7.77
CA SER A 91 7.44 19.79 -7.16
C SER A 91 7.34 18.46 -7.89
N TYR A 92 6.11 18.00 -8.16
CA TYR A 92 5.84 16.79 -8.91
C TYR A 92 6.48 16.83 -10.29
N SER A 93 6.21 17.86 -11.08
CA SER A 93 6.73 18.02 -12.44
C SER A 93 8.26 18.09 -12.49
N ALA A 94 8.92 18.59 -11.44
CA ALA A 94 10.38 18.61 -11.36
C ALA A 94 10.97 17.20 -11.18
N ALA A 95 10.31 16.38 -10.36
CA ALA A 95 10.69 15.01 -10.06
C ALA A 95 10.20 14.00 -11.11
N PHE A 96 9.17 14.33 -11.90
CA PHE A 96 8.54 13.45 -12.88
C PHE A 96 9.52 12.74 -13.82
N GLY A 97 9.35 11.42 -13.95
CA GLY A 97 10.24 10.53 -14.71
C GLY A 97 11.57 10.24 -14.01
N ARG A 98 11.68 10.57 -12.73
CA ARG A 98 12.85 10.44 -11.84
C ARG A 98 12.38 10.27 -10.38
N GLN A 99 13.30 10.05 -9.45
CA GLN A 99 13.08 10.16 -7.98
C GLN A 99 11.84 9.41 -7.46
N GLY A 100 11.82 8.08 -7.65
CA GLY A 100 10.70 7.23 -7.22
C GLY A 100 9.49 7.25 -8.16
N THR A 101 9.62 7.82 -9.35
CA THR A 101 8.67 7.62 -10.45
C THR A 101 9.34 6.91 -11.61
N VAL A 102 8.57 6.08 -12.31
CA VAL A 102 8.98 5.41 -13.54
C VAL A 102 9.52 6.43 -14.55
N SER A 103 10.73 6.19 -15.07
CA SER A 103 11.29 7.00 -16.15
C SER A 103 10.55 6.76 -17.47
N PRO A 104 10.59 7.70 -18.43
CA PRO A 104 9.95 7.51 -19.73
C PRO A 104 10.38 6.21 -20.43
N GLU A 105 11.65 5.85 -20.35
CA GLU A 105 12.19 4.62 -20.93
C GLU A 105 11.65 3.35 -20.23
N GLU A 106 11.52 3.38 -18.90
CA GLU A 106 10.91 2.28 -18.14
C GLU A 106 9.42 2.15 -18.46
N ALA A 107 8.71 3.28 -18.59
CA ALA A 107 7.29 3.29 -18.95
C ALA A 107 7.05 2.66 -20.33
N GLU A 108 7.93 2.92 -21.31
CA GLU A 108 7.84 2.27 -22.63
C GLU A 108 8.03 0.75 -22.59
N ARG A 109 8.81 0.25 -21.63
CA ARG A 109 9.03 -1.18 -21.42
C ARG A 109 7.86 -1.82 -20.66
N LEU A 110 7.40 -1.18 -19.60
CA LEU A 110 6.30 -1.68 -18.76
C LEU A 110 4.95 -1.66 -19.48
N ARG A 111 4.69 -0.72 -20.40
CA ARG A 111 3.48 -0.77 -21.25
C ARG A 111 3.45 -1.93 -22.25
N ALA A 112 4.60 -2.55 -22.51
CA ALA A 112 4.73 -3.61 -23.52
C ALA A 112 4.49 -5.02 -22.94
N VAL A 113 4.34 -5.12 -21.61
CA VAL A 113 4.04 -6.37 -20.92
C VAL A 113 2.57 -6.42 -20.49
N GLU A 114 2.06 -7.63 -20.27
CA GLU A 114 0.74 -7.83 -19.72
C GLU A 114 0.79 -7.61 -18.19
N PRO A 115 0.00 -6.67 -17.62
CA PRO A 115 0.05 -6.41 -16.20
C PRO A 115 -0.65 -7.51 -15.40
N SER A 116 -0.13 -7.82 -14.21
CA SER A 116 -0.82 -8.64 -13.21
C SER A 116 -1.72 -7.76 -12.35
N VAL A 117 -2.88 -8.30 -11.94
CA VAL A 117 -3.86 -7.59 -11.13
C VAL A 117 -4.17 -8.38 -9.87
N ALA A 118 -4.12 -7.72 -8.72
CA ALA A 118 -4.47 -8.30 -7.42
C ALA A 118 -5.37 -7.35 -6.62
N GLU A 119 -6.25 -7.92 -5.80
CA GLU A 119 -7.08 -7.14 -4.88
C GLU A 119 -6.29 -6.84 -3.59
N GLY A 120 -6.38 -5.60 -3.12
CA GLY A 120 -5.84 -5.19 -1.83
C GLY A 120 -6.68 -5.70 -0.65
N PRO A 121 -6.21 -5.50 0.59
CA PRO A 121 -6.92 -5.94 1.79
C PRO A 121 -8.34 -5.39 1.84
N GLU A 122 -9.30 -6.27 2.12
CA GLU A 122 -10.72 -5.94 2.29
C GLU A 122 -11.34 -5.19 1.08
N GLY A 123 -10.74 -5.32 -0.11
CA GLY A 123 -11.17 -4.61 -1.31
C GLY A 123 -10.84 -3.11 -1.31
N ALA A 124 -9.88 -2.66 -0.48
CA ALA A 124 -9.55 -1.25 -0.33
C ALA A 124 -8.95 -0.61 -1.60
N PHE A 125 -8.27 -1.40 -2.43
CA PHE A 125 -7.67 -0.98 -3.70
C PHE A 125 -7.49 -2.18 -4.63
N THR A 126 -7.14 -1.91 -5.88
CA THR A 126 -6.61 -2.89 -6.84
C THR A 126 -5.13 -2.57 -7.08
N LEU A 127 -4.27 -3.56 -6.92
CA LEU A 127 -2.86 -3.47 -7.26
C LEU A 127 -2.68 -3.92 -8.70
N VAL A 128 -2.10 -3.06 -9.54
CA VAL A 128 -1.72 -3.38 -10.90
C VAL A 128 -0.20 -3.39 -10.96
N SER A 129 0.42 -4.51 -11.32
CA SER A 129 1.88 -4.63 -11.38
C SER A 129 2.34 -4.99 -12.78
N ALA A 130 3.51 -4.49 -13.18
CA ALA A 130 4.14 -4.79 -14.45
C ALA A 130 5.61 -5.14 -14.23
N VAL A 131 6.08 -6.20 -14.91
CA VAL A 131 7.45 -6.71 -14.79
C VAL A 131 8.03 -6.96 -16.17
N ASP A 132 9.12 -6.27 -16.51
CA ASP A 132 9.95 -6.57 -17.68
C ASP A 132 11.41 -6.76 -17.24
N ARG A 133 11.76 -8.03 -16.99
CA ARG A 133 13.13 -8.47 -16.67
C ARG A 133 13.71 -7.75 -15.45
N ASP A 134 14.48 -6.69 -15.68
CA ASP A 134 15.20 -5.93 -14.67
C ASP A 134 14.38 -4.75 -14.12
N ILE A 135 13.18 -4.53 -14.63
CA ILE A 135 12.27 -3.47 -14.19
C ILE A 135 11.00 -4.12 -13.67
N ALA A 136 10.55 -3.69 -12.50
CA ALA A 136 9.26 -4.02 -11.94
C ALA A 136 8.68 -2.78 -11.27
N ASP A 137 7.38 -2.55 -11.44
CA ASP A 137 6.66 -1.55 -10.67
C ASP A 137 5.20 -1.94 -10.44
N ALA A 138 4.55 -1.29 -9.49
CA ALA A 138 3.17 -1.53 -9.11
C ALA A 138 2.43 -0.24 -8.74
N TRP A 139 1.19 -0.13 -9.22
CA TRP A 139 0.32 1.01 -8.98
C TRP A 139 -0.89 0.60 -8.17
N ILE A 140 -1.13 1.35 -7.10
CA ILE A 140 -2.33 1.22 -6.27
C ILE A 140 -3.43 2.04 -6.94
N VAL A 141 -4.45 1.34 -7.46
CA VAL A 141 -5.63 1.94 -8.06
C VAL A 141 -6.78 1.87 -7.07
N ARG A 142 -7.43 3.00 -6.79
CA ARG A 142 -8.62 3.01 -5.92
C ARG A 142 -9.73 3.89 -6.44
N GLU A 143 -10.95 3.53 -6.06
CA GLU A 143 -12.13 4.36 -6.30
C GLU A 143 -12.14 5.55 -5.33
N THR A 144 -12.39 6.75 -5.87
CA THR A 144 -12.50 8.00 -5.10
C THR A 144 -13.83 8.68 -5.44
N ASP A 145 -14.14 9.79 -4.75
CA ASP A 145 -15.27 10.64 -5.12
C ASP A 145 -15.11 11.29 -6.52
N GLN A 146 -13.91 11.26 -7.09
CA GLN A 146 -13.58 11.74 -8.43
C GLN A 146 -13.43 10.60 -9.47
N GLY A 147 -13.77 9.37 -9.08
CA GLY A 147 -13.58 8.13 -9.86
C GLY A 147 -12.26 7.41 -9.52
N LEU A 148 -11.89 6.42 -10.34
CA LEU A 148 -10.62 5.70 -10.21
C LEU A 148 -9.41 6.65 -10.28
N ARG A 149 -8.49 6.54 -9.32
CA ARG A 149 -7.25 7.32 -9.20
C ARG A 149 -6.10 6.47 -8.66
N LEU A 150 -4.88 6.96 -8.85
CA LEU A 150 -3.64 6.30 -8.44
C LEU A 150 -3.08 6.89 -7.13
N ASP A 151 -2.76 6.03 -6.16
CA ASP A 151 -1.86 6.37 -5.06
C ASP A 151 -0.39 6.15 -5.49
N ASP A 152 0.02 6.83 -6.56
CA ASP A 152 1.42 6.86 -6.97
C ASP A 152 2.11 8.06 -6.31
N HIS A 153 3.02 7.76 -5.38
CA HIS A 153 3.71 8.77 -4.61
C HIS A 153 5.04 9.12 -5.27
N VAL A 154 5.34 10.42 -5.32
CA VAL A 154 6.70 10.87 -5.60
C VAL A 154 7.45 10.92 -4.28
N VAL A 155 8.67 10.38 -4.23
CA VAL A 155 9.55 10.54 -3.07
C VAL A 155 9.77 12.04 -2.86
N PRO A 156 9.35 12.62 -1.72
CA PRO A 156 9.45 14.06 -1.55
C PRO A 156 10.91 14.49 -1.54
N ALA A 157 11.22 15.61 -2.19
CA ALA A 157 12.56 16.20 -2.30
C ALA A 157 13.20 16.62 -0.95
N THR A 158 12.57 16.30 0.18
CA THR A 158 12.95 16.72 1.54
C THR A 158 13.98 15.81 2.23
N GLY A 159 14.43 14.72 1.62
CA GLY A 159 15.49 13.86 2.18
C GLY A 159 15.43 12.41 1.69
N ALA A 160 16.35 11.57 2.19
CA ALA A 160 16.36 10.14 1.89
C ALA A 160 15.02 9.48 2.23
N THR A 161 14.61 8.46 1.46
CA THR A 161 13.41 7.67 1.77
C THR A 161 13.49 7.18 3.21
N PRO A 162 12.39 7.26 3.99
CA PRO A 162 12.40 6.88 5.40
C PRO A 162 12.41 5.35 5.60
N TYR A 163 12.45 4.60 4.50
CA TYR A 163 12.63 3.17 4.46
C TYR A 163 13.79 2.75 3.56
N GLU A 164 14.32 1.57 3.82
CA GLU A 164 15.42 0.94 3.08
C GLU A 164 15.13 -0.54 2.86
N TRP A 165 15.29 -0.99 1.62
CA TRP A 165 15.27 -2.41 1.27
C TRP A 165 16.57 -3.09 1.72
N ARG A 166 16.41 -4.25 2.35
CA ARG A 166 17.48 -5.17 2.70
C ARG A 166 17.16 -6.53 2.11
N ASN A 167 18.10 -7.03 1.31
CA ASN A 167 17.95 -8.23 0.53
C ASN A 167 16.74 -8.15 -0.43
N PRO A 168 16.90 -7.67 -1.68
CA PRO A 168 18.15 -7.15 -2.21
C PRO A 168 18.44 -5.77 -1.58
N ALA A 169 19.71 -5.40 -1.47
CA ALA A 169 20.09 -4.07 -1.01
C ALA A 169 19.88 -3.05 -2.14
N ALA A 170 18.63 -2.89 -2.60
CA ALA A 170 18.23 -1.96 -3.65
C ALA A 170 18.38 -0.49 -3.22
N GLY A 171 18.68 -0.24 -1.94
CA GLY A 171 18.86 1.10 -1.40
C GLY A 171 17.53 1.86 -1.28
N PRO A 172 17.58 3.19 -1.08
CA PRO A 172 16.41 4.04 -1.22
C PRO A 172 15.91 4.03 -2.68
N GLU A 173 14.64 4.36 -2.94
CA GLU A 173 14.07 4.38 -4.31
C GLU A 173 14.83 5.30 -5.31
N GLU A 174 15.76 6.13 -4.83
CA GLU A 174 16.64 6.96 -5.65
C GLU A 174 18.01 6.30 -6.00
N SER A 175 18.23 5.03 -5.63
CA SER A 175 19.48 4.35 -5.91
C SER A 175 19.59 4.04 -7.41
N SER A 176 20.61 4.59 -8.06
CA SER A 176 20.85 4.47 -9.52
C SER A 176 21.73 3.27 -9.90
N GLY A 177 21.91 2.34 -8.96
CA GLY A 177 22.70 1.13 -9.15
C GLY A 177 21.83 -0.06 -9.59
N PRO A 178 22.39 -1.07 -10.26
CA PRO A 178 21.68 -2.32 -10.48
C PRO A 178 21.33 -2.94 -9.12
N THR A 179 20.07 -3.32 -8.95
CA THR A 179 19.61 -4.07 -7.77
C THR A 179 20.46 -5.34 -7.62
N PRO A 180 21.12 -5.55 -6.47
CA PRO A 180 21.83 -6.80 -6.21
C PRO A 180 20.87 -8.00 -6.27
N PRO A 181 21.34 -9.22 -6.59
CA PRO A 181 20.48 -10.39 -6.52
C PRO A 181 20.02 -10.64 -5.09
N VAL A 182 18.85 -11.27 -4.93
CA VAL A 182 18.37 -11.73 -3.62
C VAL A 182 19.22 -12.90 -3.11
N ASP A 183 19.63 -12.80 -1.85
CA ASP A 183 20.19 -13.89 -1.05
C ASP A 183 19.03 -14.68 -0.44
N LEU A 184 18.64 -15.79 -1.08
CA LEU A 184 17.55 -16.67 -0.62
C LEU A 184 17.82 -17.32 0.76
N SER A 185 19.05 -17.20 1.31
CA SER A 185 19.34 -17.67 2.67
C SER A 185 18.91 -16.68 3.76
N GLN A 186 18.46 -15.49 3.37
CA GLN A 186 18.01 -14.43 4.26
C GLN A 186 16.61 -13.95 3.84
N PRO A 187 15.77 -13.51 4.78
CA PRO A 187 14.50 -12.89 4.43
C PRO A 187 14.72 -11.60 3.64
N ILE A 188 13.71 -11.20 2.88
CA ILE A 188 13.61 -9.85 2.31
C ILE A 188 13.05 -8.95 3.42
N THR A 189 13.59 -7.74 3.57
CA THR A 189 13.16 -6.82 4.64
C THR A 189 13.06 -5.38 4.16
N LEU A 190 11.94 -4.73 4.46
CA LEU A 190 11.79 -3.28 4.33
C LEU A 190 11.89 -2.63 5.72
N SER A 191 12.93 -1.84 5.95
CA SER A 191 13.22 -1.26 7.27
C SER A 191 12.82 0.21 7.33
N PHE A 192 11.94 0.58 8.25
CA PHE A 192 11.50 1.95 8.55
C PHE A 192 12.22 2.46 9.79
N ALA A 193 12.84 3.64 9.69
CA ALA A 193 13.37 4.33 10.86
C ALA A 193 12.21 4.90 11.71
N VAL A 194 12.37 4.94 13.03
CA VAL A 194 11.40 5.64 13.89
C VAL A 194 11.41 7.13 13.52
N PRO A 195 10.26 7.71 13.15
CA PRO A 195 10.18 9.10 12.72
C PRO A 195 10.39 10.05 13.91
N GLU A 196 10.99 11.21 13.65
CA GLU A 196 10.97 12.36 14.57
C GLU A 196 9.59 13.06 14.49
N GLY A 197 8.49 12.35 14.76
CA GLY A 197 7.13 12.89 14.60
C GLY A 197 6.06 11.83 14.37
N ASP A 198 5.00 12.19 13.65
CA ASP A 198 3.85 11.35 13.32
C ASP A 198 4.12 10.32 12.19
N GLY A 199 5.32 10.31 11.61
CA GLY A 199 5.65 9.46 10.45
C GLY A 199 5.66 10.20 9.12
N GLY A 200 5.21 11.45 9.06
CA GLY A 200 5.20 12.26 7.84
C GLY A 200 4.39 11.62 6.70
N LEU A 201 4.76 11.94 5.46
CA LEU A 201 4.02 11.56 4.25
C LEU A 201 4.13 10.09 3.84
N VAL A 202 5.09 9.37 4.45
CA VAL A 202 5.36 7.95 4.18
C VAL A 202 4.81 7.07 5.31
N GLY A 203 4.69 7.62 6.52
CA GLY A 203 4.09 6.93 7.66
C GLY A 203 5.06 6.01 8.40
N PHE A 204 4.51 5.31 9.40
CA PHE A 204 5.21 4.28 10.16
C PHE A 204 4.30 3.04 10.27
N PRO A 205 4.42 2.09 9.34
CA PRO A 205 3.34 1.14 9.02
C PRO A 205 3.01 0.20 10.17
N GLU A 206 1.77 0.16 10.65
CA GLU A 206 1.33 -0.80 11.68
C GLU A 206 0.87 -2.14 11.08
N ALA A 207 0.52 -2.12 9.80
CA ALA A 207 0.18 -3.25 8.96
C ALA A 207 0.79 -3.04 7.57
N ALA A 208 1.06 -4.15 6.89
CA ALA A 208 1.54 -4.15 5.52
C ALA A 208 1.07 -5.43 4.81
N TRP A 209 1.13 -5.38 3.49
CA TRP A 209 0.80 -6.48 2.59
C TRP A 209 1.88 -6.57 1.54
N ALA A 210 2.13 -7.78 1.04
CA ALA A 210 3.19 -8.02 0.09
C ALA A 210 2.70 -8.91 -1.06
N TRP A 211 3.25 -8.68 -2.24
CA TRP A 211 3.01 -9.49 -3.42
C TRP A 211 4.33 -9.88 -4.06
N VAL A 212 4.38 -11.11 -4.55
CA VAL A 212 5.47 -11.66 -5.37
C VAL A 212 4.85 -12.06 -6.69
N ASP A 213 5.26 -11.42 -7.78
CA ASP A 213 4.71 -11.65 -9.12
C ASP A 213 3.17 -11.62 -9.16
N GLY A 214 2.59 -10.65 -8.44
CA GLY A 214 1.14 -10.46 -8.34
C GLY A 214 0.41 -11.44 -7.42
N SER A 215 1.11 -12.39 -6.80
CA SER A 215 0.53 -13.29 -5.78
C SER A 215 0.78 -12.74 -4.37
N GLU A 216 -0.28 -12.57 -3.58
CA GLU A 216 -0.13 -12.10 -2.19
C GLU A 216 0.66 -13.12 -1.35
N VAL A 217 1.63 -12.62 -0.59
CA VAL A 217 2.44 -13.41 0.34
C VAL A 217 2.38 -12.83 1.76
N PRO A 218 2.51 -13.66 2.80
CA PRO A 218 2.56 -13.16 4.17
C PRO A 218 3.76 -12.23 4.40
N VAL A 219 3.52 -11.13 5.11
CA VAL A 219 4.56 -10.22 5.61
C VAL A 219 4.42 -10.04 7.13
N GLU A 220 5.53 -10.17 7.86
CA GLU A 220 5.56 -9.96 9.30
C GLU A 220 5.99 -8.54 9.64
N VAL A 221 5.23 -7.87 10.52
CA VAL A 221 5.59 -6.55 11.06
C VAL A 221 6.35 -6.72 12.37
N VAL A 222 7.66 -6.47 12.34
CA VAL A 222 8.55 -6.59 13.51
C VAL A 222 8.90 -5.21 14.06
N SER A 223 8.40 -4.90 15.25
CA SER A 223 8.74 -3.66 15.94
C SER A 223 10.03 -3.81 16.77
N ARG A 224 10.99 -2.91 16.57
CA ARG A 224 12.24 -2.80 17.34
C ARG A 224 12.33 -1.43 18.02
N SER A 225 13.30 -1.26 18.92
CA SER A 225 13.42 -0.03 19.72
C SER A 225 13.70 1.25 18.91
N ALA A 226 14.25 1.11 17.70
CA ALA A 226 14.63 2.24 16.83
C ALA A 226 14.19 2.05 15.37
N SER A 227 13.45 0.99 15.06
CA SER A 227 12.97 0.72 13.71
C SER A 227 11.71 -0.13 13.74
N ARG A 228 11.01 -0.16 12.62
CA ARG A 228 10.04 -1.20 12.31
C ARG A 228 10.44 -1.87 11.01
N GLU A 229 10.33 -3.18 10.96
CA GLU A 229 10.75 -3.98 9.82
C GLU A 229 9.54 -4.76 9.30
N LEU A 230 9.38 -4.77 7.98
CA LEU A 230 8.46 -5.64 7.27
C LEU A 230 9.29 -6.79 6.72
N VAL A 231 9.05 -8.00 7.20
CA VAL A 231 9.89 -9.18 6.93
C VAL A 231 9.10 -10.16 6.10
N LEU A 232 9.63 -10.50 4.92
CA LEU A 232 9.08 -11.49 4.01
C LEU A 232 9.98 -12.73 4.04
N ASP A 233 9.38 -13.89 4.32
CA ASP A 233 10.10 -15.16 4.36
C ASP A 233 10.31 -15.71 2.95
N THR A 234 11.57 -15.79 2.55
CA THR A 234 12.03 -16.32 1.25
C THR A 234 12.53 -17.75 1.32
N SER A 235 12.46 -18.41 2.49
CA SER A 235 13.03 -19.75 2.69
C SER A 235 12.41 -20.85 1.80
N GLY A 236 11.25 -20.57 1.21
CA GLY A 236 10.56 -21.44 0.26
C GLY A 236 10.80 -21.11 -1.22
N TRP A 237 11.56 -20.05 -1.53
CA TRP A 237 11.81 -19.62 -2.91
C TRP A 237 12.93 -20.45 -3.52
N SER A 238 12.90 -20.63 -4.84
CA SER A 238 13.87 -21.45 -5.53
C SER A 238 14.46 -20.74 -6.74
N ASP A 239 15.78 -20.88 -6.94
CA ASP A 239 16.47 -20.37 -8.14
C ASP A 239 15.98 -21.02 -9.46
N GLU A 240 15.12 -22.04 -9.38
CA GLU A 240 14.57 -22.76 -10.54
C GLU A 240 13.35 -22.07 -11.17
N ASP A 241 12.80 -21.06 -10.49
CA ASP A 241 11.83 -20.15 -11.08
C ASP A 241 12.62 -19.20 -12.00
N ASP A 242 12.65 -19.49 -13.31
CA ASP A 242 13.24 -18.63 -14.36
C ASP A 242 12.54 -17.24 -14.47
N GLY A 243 11.62 -16.93 -13.56
CA GLY A 243 11.01 -15.63 -13.35
C GLY A 243 11.86 -14.81 -12.39
N ARG A 244 12.10 -13.54 -12.72
CA ARG A 244 12.66 -12.60 -11.75
C ARG A 244 11.50 -12.13 -10.90
N ASP A 245 11.58 -12.42 -9.60
CA ASP A 245 10.49 -12.13 -8.68
C ASP A 245 10.33 -10.61 -8.53
N ALA A 246 9.18 -10.05 -8.85
CA ALA A 246 8.85 -8.68 -8.46
C ALA A 246 8.22 -8.69 -7.08
N VAL A 247 8.89 -8.04 -6.12
CA VAL A 247 8.39 -7.92 -4.76
C VAL A 247 7.83 -6.52 -4.55
N THR A 248 6.52 -6.44 -4.36
CA THR A 248 5.82 -5.21 -4.02
C THR A 248 5.36 -5.28 -2.56
N VAL A 249 5.65 -4.23 -1.79
CA VAL A 249 5.11 -4.08 -0.43
C VAL A 249 4.23 -2.84 -0.39
N VAL A 250 3.02 -3.00 0.16
CA VAL A 250 2.02 -1.94 0.31
C VAL A 250 1.70 -1.72 1.78
N TRP A 251 1.57 -0.45 2.19
CA TRP A 251 1.14 -0.08 3.53
C TRP A 251 0.30 1.20 3.53
N GLN A 252 -0.45 1.39 4.61
CA GLN A 252 -1.20 2.62 4.88
C GLN A 252 -0.30 3.57 5.68
N VAL A 253 -0.30 4.87 5.32
CA VAL A 253 0.55 5.89 5.99
C VAL A 253 0.25 6.00 7.50
N GLY A 254 -1.01 5.76 7.88
CA GLY A 254 -1.45 5.69 9.27
C GLY A 254 -2.85 5.08 9.36
N PRO A 255 -3.30 4.67 10.56
CA PRO A 255 -4.54 3.91 10.74
C PRO A 255 -5.80 4.68 10.28
N ASP A 256 -5.77 6.01 10.33
CA ASP A 256 -6.88 6.88 9.91
C ASP A 256 -6.63 7.54 8.53
N SER A 257 -5.54 7.20 7.84
CA SER A 257 -5.16 7.84 6.58
C SER A 257 -5.75 7.12 5.38
N LEU A 258 -6.32 7.84 4.43
CA LEU A 258 -6.72 7.26 3.14
C LEU A 258 -5.52 7.04 2.20
N ALA A 259 -4.34 7.52 2.60
CA ALA A 259 -3.12 7.40 1.80
C ALA A 259 -2.51 6.01 1.94
N TRP A 260 -2.39 5.33 0.80
CA TRP A 260 -1.60 4.13 0.63
C TRP A 260 -0.25 4.44 0.01
N ARG A 261 0.74 3.60 0.29
CA ARG A 261 2.09 3.67 -0.28
C ARG A 261 2.50 2.28 -0.71
N SER A 262 3.25 2.23 -1.79
CA SER A 262 3.92 1.02 -2.23
C SER A 262 5.39 1.29 -2.47
N THR A 263 6.17 0.22 -2.51
CA THR A 263 7.51 0.21 -3.09
C THR A 263 7.70 -1.16 -3.73
N THR A 264 8.38 -1.19 -4.87
CA THR A 264 8.58 -2.41 -5.66
C THR A 264 10.06 -2.61 -5.95
N VAL A 265 10.51 -3.85 -5.89
CA VAL A 265 11.87 -4.24 -6.27
C VAL A 265 11.85 -5.49 -7.13
N ALA A 266 12.61 -5.48 -8.22
CA ALA A 266 12.93 -6.70 -8.96
C ALA A 266 14.01 -7.48 -8.19
N ALA A 267 13.72 -8.74 -7.86
CA ALA A 267 14.52 -9.66 -7.07
C ALA A 267 15.24 -10.72 -7.93
#